data_AF-A0A8T5M5N3-F1
#
_entry.id   AF-A0A8T5M5N3-F1
#
_cell.length_a   1.000
_cell.length_b   1.000
_cell.length_c   1.000
_cell.angle_alpha   90.00
_cell.angle_beta   90.00
_cell.angle_gamma   90.00
#
_symmetry.space_group_name_H-M   'P 1'
#
loop_
_entity.id
_entity.type
_entity.pdbx_description
1 polymer ?
#
loop_
_entity_poly.entity_id
_entity_poly.type
_entity_poly.pdbx_seq_one_letter_code
_entity_poly.pdbx_strand_id
1 'polypeptide(L)'
;LVGVDSEYNAKFVGSLPTQLLSGQQESLTLQIDVPKDEDGGKHSIGLVKFTGKNENNEVITKEVGIYVQPKSYLLVDNIEVNGKSSGDLVMDDTNEIEFTITNDYDEDMDVSEIRVRLLDADGDEILDQEVDLEDKDMIKDGEEEDYSVELDLNGEKLSDEEYTLEITVEGEADDNTNHKTVETKTVGVDRKSHQVIISSAALTSSKLICSEYTTLHVTVENVGKNTEDDVEIRVKNSALNLDLKKTGIELEDYSSNDNDYKATFSLNVADAKAGTYTLDVELYRDGDLEETKKVELVIVGCSATESEEETVNDYSKLAAELQQKLNGYVDEKETTTVKGSFRESSTYTTLLGILVVLVFVAAVLSLALLFTKRR
;
A
#
# COMPACT_ATOMS: atom_id res chain seq x y z
N LEU A 1 0.53 -21.80 37.33
CA LEU A 1 0.99 -21.45 35.96
C LEU A 1 0.77 -22.67 35.09
N VAL A 2 0.37 -22.50 33.85
CA VAL A 2 0.10 -23.59 32.90
C VAL A 2 0.92 -23.31 31.65
N GLY A 3 1.77 -24.26 31.27
CA GLY A 3 2.59 -24.16 30.05
C GLY A 3 3.68 -23.08 30.10
N VAL A 4 4.08 -22.63 31.29
CA VAL A 4 5.26 -21.76 31.47
C VAL A 4 6.46 -22.65 31.73
N ASP A 5 7.49 -22.53 30.90
CA ASP A 5 8.73 -23.28 31.09
C ASP A 5 9.40 -22.91 32.42
N SER A 6 10.14 -23.87 32.96
CA SER A 6 10.91 -23.70 34.19
C SER A 6 12.04 -22.67 34.09
N GLU A 7 12.58 -22.42 32.89
CA GLU A 7 13.66 -21.45 32.65
C GLU A 7 13.28 -20.02 33.03
N TYR A 8 12.00 -19.66 32.88
CA TYR A 8 11.48 -18.33 33.20
C TYR A 8 11.40 -18.02 34.72
N ASN A 9 11.68 -19.01 35.57
CA ASN A 9 11.66 -18.90 37.04
C ASN A 9 10.43 -18.16 37.61
N ALA A 10 9.27 -18.36 36.97
CA ALA A 10 8.08 -17.55 37.20
C ALA A 10 7.46 -17.81 38.58
N LYS A 11 7.24 -16.74 39.36
CA LYS A 11 6.72 -16.81 40.74
C LYS A 11 5.74 -15.69 41.04
N PHE A 12 4.68 -16.02 41.77
CA PHE A 12 3.82 -14.98 42.34
C PHE A 12 4.52 -14.31 43.51
N VAL A 13 4.51 -12.99 43.50
CA VAL A 13 5.03 -12.18 44.59
C VAL A 13 3.90 -11.83 45.54
N GLY A 14 4.07 -12.12 46.82
CA GLY A 14 3.08 -11.88 47.86
C GLY A 14 2.18 -13.09 48.17
N SER A 15 1.13 -12.85 48.95
CA SER A 15 0.16 -13.89 49.35
C SER A 15 -0.98 -13.99 48.34
N LEU A 16 -1.26 -15.21 47.86
CA LEU A 16 -2.42 -15.47 47.02
C LEU A 16 -3.72 -15.39 47.85
N PRO A 17 -4.77 -14.68 47.38
CA PRO A 17 -6.05 -14.62 48.07
C PRO A 17 -6.71 -16.00 48.04
N THR A 18 -7.17 -16.47 49.20
CA THR A 18 -7.91 -17.73 49.33
C THR A 18 -9.42 -17.55 49.19
N GLN A 19 -9.90 -16.32 49.23
CA GLN A 19 -11.30 -15.94 49.09
C GLN A 19 -11.42 -14.53 48.50
N LEU A 20 -12.47 -14.30 47.72
CA LEU A 20 -12.86 -12.99 47.21
C LEU A 20 -14.34 -12.78 47.54
N LEU A 21 -14.68 -11.68 48.20
CA LEU A 21 -16.08 -11.31 48.41
C LEU A 21 -16.70 -10.85 47.09
N SER A 22 -18.03 -10.90 47.01
CA SER A 22 -18.74 -10.41 45.82
C SER A 22 -18.40 -8.94 45.55
N GLY A 23 -17.91 -8.65 44.34
CA GLY A 23 -17.46 -7.32 43.94
C GLY A 23 -16.05 -6.92 44.40
N GLN A 24 -15.36 -7.76 45.19
CA GLN A 24 -13.97 -7.53 45.57
C GLN A 24 -13.02 -7.78 44.39
N GLN A 25 -12.01 -6.93 44.25
CA GLN A 25 -10.91 -7.10 43.31
C GLN A 25 -9.62 -7.24 44.10
N GLU A 26 -8.74 -8.12 43.64
CA GLU A 26 -7.39 -8.29 44.18
C GLU A 26 -6.38 -8.25 43.03
N SER A 27 -5.25 -7.59 43.26
CA SER A 27 -4.14 -7.53 42.31
C SER A 27 -3.11 -8.59 42.66
N LEU A 28 -2.62 -9.28 41.64
CA LEU A 28 -1.58 -10.29 41.76
C LEU A 28 -0.39 -9.85 40.92
N THR A 29 0.81 -9.97 41.47
CA THR A 29 2.06 -9.69 40.77
C THR A 29 2.75 -11.00 40.44
N LEU A 30 3.01 -11.22 39.16
CA LEU A 30 3.82 -12.32 38.66
C LEU A 30 5.20 -11.74 38.34
N GLN A 31 6.25 -12.25 39.00
CA GLN A 31 7.63 -11.99 38.65
C GLN A 31 8.13 -13.13 37.75
N ILE A 32 8.83 -12.76 36.68
CA ILE A 32 9.37 -13.67 35.67
C ILE A 32 10.80 -13.22 35.40
N ASP A 33 11.74 -14.16 35.40
CA ASP A 33 13.13 -13.91 35.03
C ASP A 33 13.29 -14.47 33.60
N VAL A 34 13.48 -13.60 32.61
CA VAL A 34 13.58 -13.99 31.19
C VAL A 34 14.99 -14.55 30.95
N PRO A 35 15.15 -15.75 30.37
CA PRO A 35 16.46 -16.30 30.05
C PRO A 35 17.15 -15.45 28.96
N LYS A 36 18.45 -15.64 28.79
CA LYS A 36 19.23 -14.80 27.85
C LYS A 36 19.02 -15.22 26.40
N ASP A 37 18.87 -16.52 26.22
CA ASP A 37 18.53 -17.29 25.04
C ASP A 37 17.02 -17.31 24.78
N GLU A 38 16.34 -16.20 25.06
CA GLU A 38 14.91 -16.07 24.75
C GLU A 38 14.72 -15.44 23.37
N ASP A 39 13.80 -16.01 22.59
CA ASP A 39 13.37 -15.45 21.31
C ASP A 39 13.03 -13.94 21.44
N GLY A 40 13.58 -13.14 20.52
CA GLY A 40 13.26 -11.73 20.41
C GLY A 40 11.78 -11.48 20.08
N GLY A 41 11.29 -10.29 20.47
CA GLY A 41 9.94 -9.87 20.12
C GLY A 41 8.84 -10.47 21.02
N LYS A 42 7.58 -10.14 20.71
CA LYS A 42 6.46 -10.45 21.61
C LYS A 42 5.88 -11.83 21.35
N HIS A 43 5.98 -12.73 22.32
CA HIS A 43 5.38 -14.06 22.24
C HIS A 43 4.77 -14.49 23.59
N SER A 44 3.97 -15.56 23.57
CA SER A 44 3.26 -16.09 24.74
C SER A 44 4.07 -17.22 25.37
N ILE A 45 4.39 -17.08 26.66
CA ILE A 45 5.16 -18.09 27.41
C ILE A 45 4.28 -18.96 28.30
N GLY A 46 2.96 -18.88 28.15
CA GLY A 46 2.00 -19.71 28.88
C GLY A 46 0.86 -18.90 29.48
N LEU A 47 0.16 -19.50 30.46
CA LEU A 47 -1.07 -18.95 31.02
C LEU A 47 -1.04 -18.94 32.55
N VAL A 48 -1.63 -17.90 33.13
CA VAL A 48 -2.11 -17.92 34.52
C VAL A 48 -3.53 -18.46 34.55
N LYS A 49 -3.70 -19.64 35.17
CA LYS A 49 -5.01 -20.24 35.42
C LYS A 49 -5.45 -19.99 36.86
N PHE A 50 -6.50 -19.21 37.03
CA PHE A 50 -7.18 -18.98 38.31
C PHE A 50 -8.32 -19.99 38.45
N THR A 51 -8.37 -20.69 39.58
CA THR A 51 -9.45 -21.63 39.89
C THR A 51 -10.01 -21.33 41.27
N GLY A 52 -11.33 -21.19 41.36
CA GLY A 52 -12.05 -20.96 42.61
C GLY A 52 -13.35 -21.75 42.63
N LYS A 53 -14.09 -21.65 43.74
CA LYS A 53 -15.44 -22.18 43.86
C LYS A 53 -16.41 -21.06 44.18
N ASN A 54 -17.58 -21.06 43.57
CA ASN A 54 -18.66 -20.14 43.94
C ASN A 54 -19.44 -20.63 45.17
N GLU A 55 -20.45 -19.87 45.59
CA GLU A 55 -21.33 -20.21 46.72
C GLU A 55 -22.06 -21.56 46.54
N ASN A 56 -22.27 -22.00 45.30
CA ASN A 56 -22.88 -23.29 44.95
C ASN A 56 -21.86 -24.44 44.90
N ASN A 57 -20.60 -24.20 45.29
CA ASN A 57 -19.49 -25.15 45.25
C ASN A 57 -19.14 -25.61 43.81
N GLU A 58 -19.54 -24.85 42.79
CA GLU A 58 -19.17 -25.05 41.39
C GLU A 58 -17.78 -24.45 41.14
N VAL A 59 -16.95 -25.17 40.39
CA VAL A 59 -15.60 -24.72 40.04
C VAL A 59 -15.70 -23.67 38.94
N ILE A 60 -15.09 -22.52 39.17
CA ILE A 60 -14.94 -21.44 38.17
C ILE A 60 -13.47 -21.33 37.83
N THR A 61 -13.18 -21.25 36.52
CA THR A 61 -11.83 -21.07 36.00
C THR A 61 -11.77 -19.82 35.14
N LYS A 62 -10.67 -19.06 35.28
CA LYS A 62 -10.30 -17.97 34.37
C LYS A 62 -8.85 -18.10 33.98
N GLU A 63 -8.53 -17.83 32.72
CA GLU A 63 -7.19 -17.93 32.17
C GLU A 63 -6.75 -16.57 31.63
N VAL A 64 -5.48 -16.24 31.81
CA VAL A 64 -4.85 -15.00 31.33
C VAL A 64 -3.51 -15.37 30.70
N GLY A 65 -3.27 -14.90 29.48
CA GLY A 65 -1.99 -15.13 28.80
C GLY A 65 -0.84 -14.35 29.43
N ILE A 66 0.32 -14.98 29.46
CA ILE A 66 1.58 -14.37 29.89
C ILE A 66 2.39 -14.14 28.63
N TYR A 67 2.80 -12.89 28.43
CA TYR A 67 3.60 -12.49 27.27
C TYR A 67 4.88 -11.83 27.76
N VAL A 68 5.98 -12.15 27.10
CA VAL A 68 7.25 -11.42 27.22
C VAL A 68 7.54 -10.71 25.91
N GLN A 69 8.45 -9.74 25.93
CA GLN A 69 8.93 -9.06 24.75
C GLN A 69 10.43 -8.77 24.93
N PRO A 70 11.28 -9.80 24.86
CA PRO A 70 12.73 -9.64 24.92
C PRO A 70 13.19 -8.80 23.74
N LYS A 71 14.30 -8.09 23.93
CA LYS A 71 14.91 -7.30 22.86
C LYS A 71 15.67 -8.26 21.94
N SER A 72 15.64 -7.96 20.64
CA SER A 72 16.55 -8.57 19.67
C SER A 72 17.98 -8.12 19.94
N TYR A 73 18.95 -9.00 19.68
CA TYR A 73 20.37 -8.65 19.64
C TYR A 73 20.87 -8.33 18.23
N LEU A 74 20.04 -8.55 17.20
CA LEU A 74 20.23 -7.90 15.90
C LEU A 74 19.86 -6.42 16.03
N LEU A 75 20.80 -5.57 15.66
CA LEU A 75 20.65 -4.12 15.62
C LEU A 75 20.75 -3.66 14.16
N VAL A 76 19.94 -2.67 13.79
CA VAL A 76 20.05 -1.99 12.50
C VAL A 76 20.46 -0.55 12.80
N ASP A 77 21.56 -0.09 12.21
CA ASP A 77 22.02 1.28 12.32
C ASP A 77 22.60 1.80 11.00
N ASN A 78 23.20 3.00 11.06
CA ASN A 78 23.81 3.69 9.92
C ASN A 78 22.92 3.77 8.67
N ILE A 79 21.60 3.89 8.85
CA ILE A 79 20.67 3.99 7.71
C ILE A 79 20.99 5.28 6.92
N GLU A 80 21.41 5.13 5.68
CA GLU A 80 21.67 6.19 4.72
C GLU A 80 20.73 6.08 3.52
N VAL A 81 20.30 7.22 3.00
CA VAL A 81 19.50 7.31 1.79
C VAL A 81 20.32 8.10 0.79
N ASN A 82 20.60 7.53 -0.38
CA ASN A 82 21.41 8.14 -1.42
C ASN A 82 22.78 8.64 -0.87
N GLY A 83 23.43 7.83 -0.04
CA GLY A 83 24.73 8.09 0.60
C GLY A 83 24.72 9.20 1.66
N LYS A 84 23.57 9.46 2.29
CA LYS A 84 23.42 10.44 3.37
C LYS A 84 22.51 9.94 4.48
N SER A 85 22.95 10.11 5.72
CA SER A 85 22.11 9.89 6.92
C SER A 85 20.87 10.78 7.01
N SER A 86 20.79 11.87 6.25
CA SER A 86 19.60 12.73 6.10
C SER A 86 19.21 12.90 4.63
N GLY A 87 19.47 11.86 3.82
CA GLY A 87 19.08 11.87 2.42
C GLY A 87 17.57 11.82 2.24
N ASP A 88 17.13 12.47 1.17
CA ASP A 88 15.75 12.45 0.72
C ASP A 88 15.63 11.46 -0.47
N LEU A 89 14.42 10.95 -0.65
CA LEU A 89 14.03 10.12 -1.77
C LEU A 89 13.83 10.96 -3.04
N VAL A 90 14.21 10.45 -4.19
CA VAL A 90 14.07 11.10 -5.50
C VAL A 90 13.04 10.35 -6.34
N MET A 91 12.12 11.08 -6.98
CA MET A 91 11.02 10.47 -7.75
C MET A 91 11.44 9.93 -9.13
N ASP A 92 12.38 10.60 -9.77
CA ASP A 92 12.75 10.37 -11.19
C ASP A 92 13.97 9.43 -11.34
N ASP A 93 14.45 8.83 -10.23
CA ASP A 93 15.66 7.99 -10.20
C ASP A 93 15.53 6.87 -9.16
N THR A 94 16.41 5.87 -9.24
CA THR A 94 16.51 4.80 -8.25
C THR A 94 17.13 5.35 -6.97
N ASN A 95 16.54 5.03 -5.82
CA ASN A 95 17.05 5.41 -4.50
C ASN A 95 17.84 4.27 -3.89
N GLU A 96 19.06 4.55 -3.46
CA GLU A 96 19.91 3.59 -2.78
C GLU A 96 19.75 3.75 -1.26
N ILE A 97 19.39 2.67 -0.59
CA ILE A 97 19.23 2.62 0.87
C ILE A 97 20.34 1.72 1.42
N GLU A 98 21.27 2.32 2.14
CA GLU A 98 22.38 1.60 2.79
C GLU A 98 22.12 1.53 4.31
N PHE A 99 22.44 0.42 4.94
CA PHE A 99 22.32 0.26 6.39
C PHE A 99 23.25 -0.84 6.89
N THR A 100 23.62 -0.77 8.16
CA THR A 100 24.48 -1.74 8.81
C THR A 100 23.65 -2.60 9.76
N ILE A 101 23.85 -3.92 9.72
CA ILE A 101 23.30 -4.86 10.70
C ILE A 101 24.43 -5.32 11.62
N THR A 102 24.22 -5.21 12.93
CA THR A 102 25.17 -5.66 13.95
C THR A 102 24.59 -6.81 14.76
N ASN A 103 25.43 -7.82 15.01
CA ASN A 103 25.13 -8.88 15.98
C ASN A 103 25.75 -8.54 17.34
N ASP A 104 24.93 -8.09 18.31
CA ASP A 104 25.34 -7.81 19.70
C ASP A 104 25.10 -9.01 20.65
N TYR A 105 24.89 -10.21 20.09
CA TYR A 105 24.74 -11.46 20.85
C TYR A 105 26.07 -12.20 20.96
N ASP A 106 26.19 -13.08 21.95
CA ASP A 106 27.39 -13.89 22.19
C ASP A 106 27.49 -15.17 21.34
N GLU A 107 26.59 -15.33 20.37
CA GLU A 107 26.55 -16.43 19.40
C GLU A 107 26.44 -15.87 17.97
N ASP A 108 26.94 -16.63 16.98
CA ASP A 108 26.84 -16.29 15.56
C ASP A 108 25.36 -16.33 15.11
N MET A 109 24.97 -15.46 14.17
CA MET A 109 23.60 -15.38 13.65
C MET A 109 23.53 -15.58 12.13
N ASP A 110 22.63 -16.46 11.69
CA ASP A 110 22.26 -16.67 10.27
C ASP A 110 21.08 -15.73 9.95
N VAL A 111 21.31 -14.67 9.18
CA VAL A 111 20.27 -13.73 8.76
C VAL A 111 19.43 -14.40 7.69
N SER A 112 18.14 -14.51 7.95
CA SER A 112 17.19 -15.26 7.12
C SER A 112 16.35 -14.38 6.20
N GLU A 113 16.05 -13.16 6.63
CA GLU A 113 15.23 -12.20 5.87
C GLU A 113 15.63 -10.77 6.21
N ILE A 114 15.78 -9.94 5.17
CA ILE A 114 15.86 -8.49 5.29
C ILE A 114 14.82 -7.87 4.36
N ARG A 115 13.94 -7.06 4.94
CA ARG A 115 12.83 -6.42 4.23
C ARG A 115 12.84 -4.92 4.47
N VAL A 116 12.80 -4.15 3.40
CA VAL A 116 12.76 -2.69 3.42
C VAL A 116 11.44 -2.22 2.85
N ARG A 117 10.66 -1.52 3.67
CA ARG A 117 9.32 -1.03 3.33
C ARG A 117 9.29 0.48 3.37
N LEU A 118 8.56 1.06 2.43
CA LEU A 118 8.22 2.48 2.44
C LEU A 118 6.74 2.62 2.80
N LEU A 119 6.47 3.30 3.91
CA LEU A 119 5.12 3.50 4.44
C LEU A 119 4.74 4.97 4.38
N ASP A 120 3.48 5.25 4.08
CA ASP A 120 2.91 6.60 4.09
C ASP A 120 2.58 7.10 5.51
N ALA A 121 2.01 8.30 5.61
CA ALA A 121 1.65 8.91 6.90
C ALA A 121 0.57 8.14 7.69
N ASP A 122 -0.27 7.35 7.01
CA ASP A 122 -1.30 6.50 7.62
C ASP A 122 -0.75 5.10 8.01
N GLY A 123 0.47 4.78 7.59
CA GLY A 123 1.13 3.50 7.80
C GLY A 123 0.76 2.46 6.75
N ASP A 124 0.15 2.88 5.64
CA ASP A 124 -0.11 2.02 4.49
C ASP A 124 1.17 1.86 3.67
N GLU A 125 1.36 0.64 3.15
CA GLU A 125 2.56 0.26 2.40
C GLU A 125 2.50 0.81 0.97
N ILE A 126 3.55 1.54 0.58
CA ILE A 126 3.75 2.05 -0.76
C ILE A 126 4.65 1.11 -1.57
N LEU A 127 5.75 0.67 -0.95
CA LEU A 127 6.69 -0.28 -1.53
C LEU A 127 7.16 -1.29 -0.48
N ASP A 128 7.41 -2.51 -0.93
CA ASP A 128 7.99 -3.60 -0.15
C ASP A 128 9.08 -4.29 -0.98
N GLN A 129 10.32 -4.24 -0.49
CA GLN A 129 11.48 -4.80 -1.17
C GLN A 129 12.24 -5.74 -0.22
N GLU A 130 12.51 -6.94 -0.71
CA GLU A 130 13.30 -7.95 -0.02
C GLU A 130 14.74 -7.90 -0.55
N VAL A 131 15.73 -7.97 0.34
CA VAL A 131 17.14 -8.01 -0.06
C VAL A 131 17.49 -9.45 -0.45
N ASP A 132 18.11 -9.64 -1.61
CA ASP A 132 18.58 -10.96 -2.05
C ASP A 132 19.84 -11.32 -1.25
N LEU A 133 19.67 -12.22 -0.28
CA LEU A 133 20.77 -12.75 0.52
C LEU A 133 21.45 -13.87 -0.26
N GLU A 134 22.70 -13.66 -0.69
CA GLU A 134 23.49 -14.74 -1.30
C GLU A 134 23.74 -15.83 -0.23
N ASP A 135 23.11 -17.00 -0.40
CA ASP A 135 23.23 -18.23 0.41
C ASP A 135 24.00 -18.09 1.75
N LYS A 136 23.27 -17.78 2.83
CA LYS A 136 23.69 -17.71 4.25
C LYS A 136 24.54 -16.50 4.60
N ASP A 137 23.86 -15.40 4.91
CA ASP A 137 24.52 -14.22 5.42
C ASP A 137 24.68 -14.33 6.94
N MET A 138 25.85 -14.84 7.34
CA MET A 138 26.15 -15.14 8.73
C MET A 138 26.96 -14.01 9.35
N ILE A 139 26.38 -13.33 10.35
CA ILE A 139 27.03 -12.27 11.10
C ILE A 139 27.57 -12.87 12.40
N LYS A 140 28.90 -12.90 12.57
CA LYS A 140 29.51 -13.49 13.77
C LYS A 140 29.28 -12.62 15.00
N ASP A 141 29.46 -13.20 16.19
CA ASP A 141 29.44 -12.49 17.48
C ASP A 141 30.28 -11.20 17.42
N GLY A 142 29.61 -10.07 17.66
CA GLY A 142 30.21 -8.74 17.70
C GLY A 142 30.68 -8.19 16.34
N GLU A 143 30.37 -8.85 15.23
CA GLU A 143 30.62 -8.35 13.87
C GLU A 143 29.41 -7.56 13.34
N GLU A 144 29.66 -6.78 12.30
CA GLU A 144 28.68 -5.95 11.59
C GLU A 144 28.83 -6.17 10.08
N GLU A 145 27.73 -6.13 9.34
CA GLU A 145 27.70 -6.26 7.89
C GLU A 145 26.83 -5.16 7.26
N ASP A 146 27.28 -4.65 6.11
CA ASP A 146 26.63 -3.55 5.38
C ASP A 146 25.75 -4.10 4.25
N TYR A 147 24.53 -3.56 4.15
CA TYR A 147 23.54 -3.92 3.14
C TYR A 147 23.14 -2.71 2.33
N SER A 148 22.82 -2.92 1.05
CA SER A 148 22.27 -1.91 0.15
C SER A 148 21.05 -2.47 -0.58
N VAL A 149 19.99 -1.66 -0.68
CA VAL A 149 18.80 -1.99 -1.48
C VAL A 149 18.41 -0.80 -2.36
N GLU A 150 18.02 -1.12 -3.59
CA GLU A 150 17.53 -0.14 -4.56
C GLU A 150 16.00 -0.05 -4.53
N LEU A 151 15.47 1.15 -4.30
CA LEU A 151 14.04 1.48 -4.34
C LEU A 151 13.72 2.33 -5.58
N ASP A 152 12.88 1.81 -6.47
CA ASP A 152 12.38 2.56 -7.64
C ASP A 152 11.00 3.16 -7.34
N LEU A 153 10.89 4.48 -7.35
CA LEU A 153 9.65 5.23 -7.12
C LEU A 153 8.92 5.62 -8.42
N ASN A 154 9.43 5.19 -9.58
CA ASN A 154 8.85 5.56 -10.86
C ASN A 154 7.42 5.04 -11.01
N GLY A 155 6.46 5.98 -11.09
CA GLY A 155 5.04 5.67 -11.25
C GLY A 155 4.27 5.56 -9.94
N GLU A 156 4.96 5.64 -8.80
CA GLU A 156 4.33 5.70 -7.49
C GLU A 156 3.73 7.09 -7.23
N LYS A 157 2.60 7.11 -6.52
CA LYS A 157 1.92 8.34 -6.12
C LYS A 157 2.24 8.64 -4.68
N LEU A 158 3.31 9.39 -4.47
CA LEU A 158 3.68 9.83 -3.15
C LEU A 158 2.94 11.13 -2.83
N SER A 159 1.85 11.14 -2.05
CA SER A 159 1.09 12.36 -1.67
C SER A 159 1.70 13.19 -0.54
N ASP A 160 2.60 12.61 0.24
CA ASP A 160 3.07 13.16 1.51
C ASP A 160 4.45 13.81 1.36
N GLU A 161 4.80 14.66 2.32
CA GLU A 161 6.12 15.30 2.39
C GLU A 161 7.18 14.38 3.02
N GLU A 162 6.75 13.55 3.98
CA GLU A 162 7.58 12.64 4.74
C GLU A 162 6.96 11.23 4.73
N TYR A 163 7.83 10.24 4.68
CA TYR A 163 7.51 8.82 4.67
C TYR A 163 8.28 8.09 5.78
N THR A 164 7.79 6.91 6.16
CA THR A 164 8.52 6.03 7.08
C THR A 164 9.20 4.92 6.27
N LEU A 165 10.52 4.95 6.24
CA LEU A 165 11.35 3.83 5.80
C LEU A 165 11.45 2.85 6.97
N GLU A 166 10.95 1.63 6.81
CA GLU A 166 11.00 0.57 7.81
C GLU A 166 11.91 -0.56 7.32
N ILE A 167 12.90 -0.93 8.12
CA ILE A 167 13.82 -2.04 7.85
C ILE A 167 13.53 -3.12 8.87
N THR A 168 13.05 -4.26 8.40
CA THR A 168 12.82 -5.46 9.21
C THR A 168 13.90 -6.48 8.92
N VAL A 169 14.54 -6.99 9.96
CA VAL A 169 15.56 -8.05 9.87
C VAL A 169 15.16 -9.20 10.77
N GLU A 170 15.20 -10.42 10.23
CA GLU A 170 14.96 -11.67 10.95
C GLU A 170 16.15 -12.63 10.79
N GLY A 171 16.61 -13.23 11.88
CA GLY A 171 17.69 -14.21 11.87
C GLY A 171 17.59 -15.21 13.02
N GLU A 172 18.36 -16.29 12.91
CA GLU A 172 18.44 -17.37 13.90
C GLU A 172 19.89 -17.51 14.40
N ALA A 173 20.08 -17.56 15.71
CA ALA A 173 21.40 -17.78 16.32
C ALA A 173 21.75 -19.27 16.39
N ASP A 174 23.03 -19.60 16.58
CA ASP A 174 23.54 -20.99 16.68
C ASP A 174 22.89 -21.82 17.83
N ASP A 175 22.37 -21.16 18.86
CA ASP A 175 21.61 -21.78 19.95
C ASP A 175 20.14 -22.07 19.60
N ASN A 176 19.72 -21.78 18.36
CA ASN A 176 18.37 -21.88 17.79
C ASN A 176 17.38 -20.85 18.34
N THR A 177 17.87 -19.70 18.85
CA THR A 177 17.02 -18.58 19.24
C THR A 177 16.74 -17.66 18.05
N ASN A 178 15.51 -17.17 17.97
CA ASN A 178 15.06 -16.32 16.86
C ASN A 178 15.16 -14.85 17.25
N HIS A 179 15.69 -14.04 16.35
CA HIS A 179 15.82 -12.60 16.53
C HIS A 179 15.10 -11.86 15.42
N LYS A 180 14.33 -10.86 15.82
CA LYS A 180 13.62 -9.96 14.91
C LYS A 180 13.78 -8.53 15.39
N THR A 181 14.31 -7.68 14.53
CA THR A 181 14.39 -6.24 14.78
C THR A 181 13.67 -5.47 13.67
N VAL A 182 13.11 -4.32 14.06
CA VAL A 182 12.43 -3.41 13.14
C VAL A 182 12.92 -2.02 13.50
N GLU A 183 13.61 -1.39 12.56
CA GLU A 183 14.08 -0.02 12.69
C GLU A 183 13.35 0.87 11.69
N THR A 184 12.98 2.07 12.11
CA THR A 184 12.23 3.01 11.30
C THR A 184 12.95 4.34 11.20
N LYS A 185 12.94 4.93 10.00
CA LYS A 185 13.50 6.25 9.74
C LYS A 185 12.53 7.10 8.94
N THR A 186 12.31 8.33 9.39
CA THR A 186 11.56 9.31 8.60
C THR A 186 12.43 9.84 7.47
N VAL A 187 11.92 9.81 6.24
CA VAL A 187 12.61 10.25 5.03
C VAL A 187 11.71 11.22 4.25
N GLY A 188 12.30 12.29 3.73
CA GLY A 188 11.60 13.25 2.87
C GLY A 188 11.65 12.83 1.40
N VAL A 189 10.87 13.52 0.56
CA VAL A 189 10.97 13.40 -0.91
C VAL A 189 11.55 14.69 -1.49
N ASP A 190 12.67 14.59 -2.20
CA ASP A 190 13.27 15.71 -2.91
C ASP A 190 12.50 16.02 -4.19
N ARG A 191 11.57 16.97 -4.06
CA ARG A 191 10.86 17.59 -5.17
C ARG A 191 11.51 18.91 -5.56
N LYS A 192 11.45 19.23 -6.86
CA LYS A 192 11.81 20.56 -7.36
C LYS A 192 10.90 21.61 -6.73
N SER A 193 11.44 22.83 -6.54
CA SER A 193 10.65 23.94 -5.97
C SER A 193 9.44 24.29 -6.83
N HIS A 194 9.62 24.28 -8.15
CA HIS A 194 8.59 24.62 -9.14
C HIS A 194 8.57 23.51 -10.19
N GLN A 195 7.43 22.83 -10.35
CA GLN A 195 7.27 21.82 -11.38
C GLN A 195 5.78 21.58 -11.65
N VAL A 196 5.34 21.89 -12.87
CA VAL A 196 3.97 21.61 -13.31
C VAL A 196 3.99 20.67 -14.51
N ILE A 197 3.05 19.73 -14.55
CA ILE A 197 2.99 18.70 -15.59
C ILE A 197 1.59 18.57 -16.20
N ILE A 198 1.51 18.02 -17.40
CA ILE A 198 0.25 17.64 -18.07
C ILE A 198 -0.08 16.19 -17.73
N SER A 199 -0.74 15.98 -16.59
CA SER A 199 -1.12 14.65 -16.12
C SER A 199 -2.01 13.90 -17.13
N SER A 200 -2.92 14.60 -17.83
CA SER A 200 -3.70 14.00 -18.91
C SER A 200 -4.10 14.99 -20.01
N ALA A 201 -4.17 14.49 -21.25
CA ALA A 201 -4.72 15.22 -22.39
C ALA A 201 -5.45 14.22 -23.30
N ALA A 202 -6.78 14.31 -23.35
CA ALA A 202 -7.61 13.33 -24.04
C ALA A 202 -8.80 13.98 -24.76
N LEU A 203 -9.05 13.54 -26.00
CA LEU A 203 -10.22 13.93 -26.77
C LEU A 203 -11.41 13.05 -26.40
N THR A 204 -12.61 13.63 -26.29
CA THR A 204 -13.86 12.86 -26.16
C THR A 204 -14.05 11.93 -27.36
N SER A 205 -13.63 12.37 -28.56
CA SER A 205 -13.47 11.50 -29.71
C SER A 205 -12.21 11.91 -30.50
N SER A 206 -11.27 10.97 -30.61
CA SER A 206 -10.07 11.11 -31.45
C SER A 206 -10.34 10.86 -32.93
N LYS A 207 -11.53 10.34 -33.28
CA LYS A 207 -11.96 10.12 -34.67
C LYS A 207 -13.33 10.73 -34.93
N LEU A 208 -13.40 11.69 -35.85
CA LEU A 208 -14.63 12.38 -36.20
C LEU A 208 -15.10 11.93 -37.57
N ILE A 209 -16.32 11.40 -37.63
CA ILE A 209 -17.02 11.04 -38.85
C ILE A 209 -18.26 11.93 -38.90
N CYS A 210 -18.29 12.88 -39.83
CA CYS A 210 -19.38 13.86 -39.93
C CYS A 210 -19.68 14.67 -38.66
N SER A 211 -18.78 14.66 -37.68
CA SER A 211 -18.89 15.52 -36.50
C SER A 211 -18.10 16.79 -36.73
N GLU A 212 -18.75 17.93 -36.51
CA GLU A 212 -18.15 19.26 -36.60
C GLU A 212 -17.43 19.66 -35.30
N TYR A 213 -17.69 18.96 -34.21
CA TYR A 213 -17.18 19.31 -32.88
C TYR A 213 -16.59 18.10 -32.17
N THR A 214 -15.54 18.36 -31.39
CA THR A 214 -15.02 17.46 -30.37
C THR A 214 -14.55 18.28 -29.19
N THR A 215 -14.29 17.64 -28.06
CA THR A 215 -13.83 18.31 -26.85
C THR A 215 -12.52 17.69 -26.41
N LEU A 216 -11.54 18.54 -26.10
CA LEU A 216 -10.27 18.15 -25.52
C LEU A 216 -10.32 18.44 -24.01
N HIS A 217 -10.12 17.41 -23.20
CA HIS A 217 -9.94 17.52 -21.76
C HIS A 217 -8.45 17.49 -21.45
N VAL A 218 -7.98 18.47 -20.70
CA VAL A 218 -6.59 18.56 -20.24
C VAL A 218 -6.60 18.69 -18.73
N THR A 219 -5.84 17.86 -18.04
CA THR A 219 -5.58 18.02 -16.62
C THR A 219 -4.11 18.36 -16.45
N VAL A 220 -3.85 19.40 -15.67
CA VAL A 220 -2.51 19.80 -15.26
C VAL A 220 -2.40 19.68 -13.75
N GLU A 221 -1.19 19.44 -13.27
CA GLU A 221 -0.93 19.19 -11.85
C GLU A 221 0.39 19.85 -11.45
N ASN A 222 0.44 20.43 -10.26
CA ASN A 222 1.66 20.89 -9.64
C ASN A 222 2.27 19.74 -8.84
N VAL A 223 3.49 19.35 -9.22
CA VAL A 223 4.30 18.31 -8.58
C VAL A 223 5.51 18.89 -7.83
N GLY A 224 5.61 20.22 -7.77
CA GLY A 224 6.63 20.96 -7.03
C GLY A 224 6.23 21.27 -5.58
N LYS A 225 7.19 21.87 -4.85
CA LYS A 225 7.04 22.25 -3.44
C LYS A 225 6.28 23.58 -3.22
N ASN A 226 6.21 24.43 -4.24
CA ASN A 226 5.63 25.77 -4.13
C ASN A 226 4.30 25.87 -4.88
N THR A 227 3.35 26.65 -4.35
CA THR A 227 2.15 27.10 -5.08
C THR A 227 2.53 27.88 -6.34
N GLU A 228 1.75 27.70 -7.41
CA GLU A 228 1.93 28.33 -8.71
C GLU A 228 0.73 29.21 -9.06
N ASP A 229 0.95 30.51 -9.25
CA ASP A 229 -0.12 31.50 -9.43
C ASP A 229 -0.41 31.87 -10.91
N ASP A 230 0.50 31.57 -11.83
CA ASP A 230 0.38 31.93 -13.26
C ASP A 230 0.68 30.75 -14.18
N VAL A 231 -0.21 29.75 -14.14
CA VAL A 231 -0.19 28.63 -15.07
C VAL A 231 -1.09 28.91 -16.28
N GLU A 232 -0.58 28.59 -17.47
CA GLU A 232 -1.28 28.74 -18.75
C GLU A 232 -1.25 27.44 -19.57
N ILE A 233 -2.41 27.03 -20.09
CA ILE A 233 -2.54 25.92 -21.03
C ILE A 233 -2.87 26.49 -22.41
N ARG A 234 -2.08 26.15 -23.42
CA ARG A 234 -2.34 26.49 -24.84
C ARG A 234 -2.58 25.23 -25.66
N VAL A 235 -3.55 25.31 -26.57
CA VAL A 235 -3.85 24.25 -27.53
C VAL A 235 -3.75 24.82 -28.93
N LYS A 236 -2.77 24.33 -29.70
CA LYS A 236 -2.44 24.86 -31.03
C LYS A 236 -2.54 23.81 -32.11
N ASN A 237 -3.04 24.24 -33.27
CA ASN A 237 -2.90 23.52 -34.54
C ASN A 237 -3.06 24.49 -35.70
N SER A 238 -1.98 24.70 -36.47
CA SER A 238 -1.98 25.66 -37.58
C SER A 238 -2.87 25.26 -38.76
N ALA A 239 -3.02 23.95 -39.02
CA ALA A 239 -3.83 23.45 -40.12
C ALA A 239 -5.33 23.55 -39.87
N LEU A 240 -5.74 23.53 -38.60
CA LEU A 240 -7.12 23.74 -38.13
C LEU A 240 -7.39 25.19 -37.70
N ASN A 241 -6.39 26.08 -37.77
CA ASN A 241 -6.46 27.45 -37.27
C ASN A 241 -6.90 27.53 -35.80
N LEU A 242 -6.38 26.61 -34.97
CA LEU A 242 -6.63 26.55 -33.53
C LEU A 242 -5.50 27.26 -32.78
N ASP A 243 -5.88 28.23 -31.94
CA ASP A 243 -5.03 28.90 -30.95
C ASP A 243 -5.90 29.23 -29.74
N LEU A 244 -6.16 28.21 -28.92
CA LEU A 244 -6.99 28.30 -27.73
C LEU A 244 -6.11 28.36 -26.48
N LYS A 245 -6.51 29.13 -25.48
CA LYS A 245 -5.77 29.21 -24.22
C LYS A 245 -6.66 29.36 -22.98
N LYS A 246 -6.11 28.93 -21.85
CA LYS A 246 -6.61 29.19 -20.49
C LYS A 246 -5.44 29.70 -19.66
N THR A 247 -5.64 30.80 -18.96
CA THR A 247 -4.60 31.56 -18.22
C THR A 247 -5.09 31.89 -16.82
N GLY A 248 -4.17 32.25 -15.92
CA GLY A 248 -4.50 32.57 -14.53
C GLY A 248 -5.04 31.35 -13.80
N ILE A 249 -4.42 30.20 -14.06
CA ILE A 249 -4.67 28.96 -13.33
C ILE A 249 -3.75 29.01 -12.12
N GLU A 250 -4.36 28.95 -10.93
CA GLU A 250 -3.66 28.81 -9.65
C GLU A 250 -3.64 27.31 -9.31
N LEU A 251 -2.47 26.78 -8.94
CA LEU A 251 -2.30 25.41 -8.48
C LEU A 251 -1.57 25.45 -7.14
N GLU A 252 -2.16 24.87 -6.10
CA GLU A 252 -1.49 24.76 -4.80
C GLU A 252 -0.27 23.81 -4.88
N ASP A 253 0.56 23.80 -3.84
CA ASP A 253 1.66 22.85 -3.71
C ASP A 253 1.19 21.39 -3.79
N TYR A 254 2.12 20.49 -4.06
CA TYR A 254 1.78 19.08 -4.30
C TYR A 254 1.11 18.38 -3.10
N SER A 255 1.43 18.78 -1.86
CA SER A 255 0.83 18.20 -0.64
C SER A 255 -0.58 18.72 -0.36
N SER A 256 -1.05 19.71 -1.13
CA SER A 256 -2.39 20.26 -1.04
C SER A 256 -3.40 19.54 -1.95
N ASN A 257 -4.65 19.45 -1.50
CA ASN A 257 -5.75 18.80 -2.24
C ASN A 257 -6.20 19.56 -3.51
N ASP A 258 -5.69 20.77 -3.76
CA ASP A 258 -6.05 21.63 -4.90
C ASP A 258 -4.83 21.91 -5.80
N ASN A 259 -3.99 20.88 -5.98
CA ASN A 259 -2.79 20.91 -6.80
C ASN A 259 -3.08 20.59 -8.29
N ASP A 260 -4.34 20.33 -8.68
CA ASP A 260 -4.72 19.96 -10.04
C ASP A 260 -5.79 20.89 -10.65
N TYR A 261 -5.71 21.10 -11.96
CA TYR A 261 -6.72 21.87 -12.70
C TYR A 261 -7.17 21.18 -13.99
N LYS A 262 -8.49 21.08 -14.14
CA LYS A 262 -9.14 20.44 -15.29
C LYS A 262 -9.66 21.49 -16.28
N ALA A 263 -8.99 21.60 -17.42
CA ALA A 263 -9.40 22.45 -18.53
C ALA A 263 -10.17 21.68 -19.61
N THR A 264 -11.12 22.35 -20.24
CA THR A 264 -11.90 21.80 -21.36
C THR A 264 -11.88 22.78 -22.53
N PHE A 265 -11.53 22.27 -23.71
CA PHE A 265 -11.47 23.03 -24.95
C PHE A 265 -12.42 22.44 -26.00
N SER A 266 -13.42 23.21 -26.41
CA SER A 266 -14.31 22.83 -27.51
C SER A 266 -13.64 23.15 -28.84
N LEU A 267 -13.38 22.12 -29.63
CA LEU A 267 -12.73 22.22 -30.93
C LEU A 267 -13.81 22.23 -32.02
N ASN A 268 -13.85 23.31 -32.81
CA ASN A 268 -14.67 23.38 -34.02
C ASN A 268 -13.83 23.00 -35.22
N VAL A 269 -14.21 21.93 -35.91
CA VAL A 269 -13.53 21.38 -37.08
C VAL A 269 -14.45 21.30 -38.30
N ALA A 270 -15.54 22.07 -38.34
CA ALA A 270 -16.52 22.05 -39.43
C ALA A 270 -15.89 22.27 -40.82
N ASP A 271 -14.90 23.16 -40.91
CA ASP A 271 -14.22 23.51 -42.17
C ASP A 271 -12.96 22.67 -42.44
N ALA A 272 -12.65 21.71 -41.55
CA ALA A 272 -11.45 20.91 -41.67
C ALA A 272 -11.58 19.86 -42.78
N LYS A 273 -10.48 19.65 -43.52
CA LYS A 273 -10.40 18.58 -44.52
C LYS A 273 -10.22 17.24 -43.82
N ALA A 274 -10.57 16.15 -44.52
CA ALA A 274 -10.23 14.82 -44.03
C ALA A 274 -8.71 14.67 -43.90
N GLY A 275 -8.25 14.11 -42.78
CA GLY A 275 -6.84 13.97 -42.45
C GLY A 275 -6.58 13.74 -40.97
N THR A 276 -5.32 13.50 -40.62
CA THR A 276 -4.85 13.39 -39.24
C THR A 276 -4.18 14.70 -38.85
N TYR A 277 -4.59 15.25 -37.70
CA TYR A 277 -4.11 16.50 -37.14
C TYR A 277 -3.51 16.25 -35.77
N THR A 278 -2.25 16.63 -35.58
CA THR A 278 -1.60 16.59 -34.26
C THR A 278 -1.84 17.92 -33.55
N LEU A 279 -2.55 17.89 -32.44
CA LEU A 279 -2.77 19.03 -31.56
C LEU A 279 -1.58 19.12 -30.59
N ASP A 280 -0.95 20.29 -30.52
CA ASP A 280 0.09 20.58 -29.53
C ASP A 280 -0.58 21.21 -28.30
N VAL A 281 -0.50 20.52 -27.16
CA VAL A 281 -0.95 21.00 -25.85
C VAL A 281 0.29 21.45 -25.09
N GLU A 282 0.43 22.75 -24.91
CA GLU A 282 1.59 23.38 -24.26
C GLU A 282 1.18 23.87 -22.87
N LEU A 283 2.01 23.57 -21.87
CA LEU A 283 1.88 24.04 -20.50
C LEU A 283 2.95 25.10 -20.23
N TYR A 284 2.52 26.25 -19.72
CA TYR A 284 3.37 27.37 -19.37
C TYR A 284 3.22 27.72 -17.89
N ARG A 285 4.29 28.21 -17.29
CA ARG A 285 4.36 28.75 -15.92
C ARG A 285 5.15 30.04 -15.97
N ASP A 286 4.60 31.14 -15.47
CA ASP A 286 5.18 32.49 -15.54
C ASP A 286 5.60 32.93 -16.97
N GLY A 287 4.96 32.36 -17.99
CA GLY A 287 5.27 32.60 -19.40
C GLY A 287 6.39 31.73 -20.00
N ASP A 288 7.08 30.92 -19.19
CA ASP A 288 8.05 29.92 -19.66
C ASP A 288 7.36 28.60 -20.00
N LEU A 289 7.81 27.93 -21.07
CA LEU A 289 7.26 26.65 -21.50
C LEU A 289 7.81 25.53 -20.61
N GLU A 290 6.93 24.81 -19.93
CA GLU A 290 7.27 23.71 -19.02
C GLU A 290 7.15 22.35 -19.72
N GLU A 291 6.02 22.09 -20.37
CA GLU A 291 5.75 20.80 -21.02
C GLU A 291 4.99 20.95 -22.35
N THR A 292 5.17 19.99 -23.26
CA THR A 292 4.37 19.88 -24.48
C THR A 292 3.92 18.44 -24.71
N LYS A 293 2.61 18.24 -24.85
CA LYS A 293 1.98 16.94 -25.12
C LYS A 293 1.26 16.97 -26.46
N LYS A 294 1.41 15.90 -27.25
CA LYS A 294 0.81 15.79 -28.58
C LYS A 294 -0.40 14.86 -28.54
N VAL A 295 -1.52 15.32 -29.09
CA VAL A 295 -2.77 14.55 -29.18
C VAL A 295 -3.21 14.46 -30.62
N GLU A 296 -3.47 13.26 -31.11
CA GLU A 296 -3.90 13.05 -32.50
C GLU A 296 -5.43 13.10 -32.66
N LEU A 297 -5.88 13.86 -33.66
CA LEU A 297 -7.28 13.96 -34.09
C LEU A 297 -7.40 13.54 -35.56
N VAL A 298 -8.21 12.53 -35.82
CA VAL A 298 -8.49 12.01 -37.17
C VAL A 298 -9.86 12.49 -37.64
N ILE A 299 -9.91 13.17 -38.77
CA ILE A 299 -11.15 13.63 -39.40
C ILE A 299 -11.39 12.81 -40.66
N VAL A 300 -12.54 12.13 -40.72
CA VAL A 300 -13.00 11.36 -41.87
C VAL A 300 -14.09 12.14 -42.59
N GLY A 301 -13.90 12.37 -43.89
CA GLY A 301 -14.85 13.13 -44.71
C GLY A 301 -16.20 12.42 -44.84
N CYS A 302 -17.29 13.19 -44.82
CA CYS A 302 -18.65 12.65 -44.99
C CYS A 302 -18.92 12.02 -46.36
N SER A 303 -18.16 12.42 -47.37
CA SER A 303 -18.39 12.00 -48.76
C SER A 303 -17.75 10.65 -49.11
N ALA A 304 -17.15 9.95 -48.15
CA ALA A 304 -16.60 8.60 -48.35
C ALA A 304 -17.52 7.50 -47.79
N THR A 305 -18.84 7.69 -47.90
CA THR A 305 -19.79 6.56 -47.86
C THR A 305 -20.11 6.15 -49.29
N GLU A 306 -19.09 5.87 -50.10
CA GLU A 306 -19.25 5.16 -51.36
C GLU A 306 -18.00 4.31 -51.62
N SER A 307 -18.20 2.99 -51.48
CA SER A 307 -17.33 1.89 -51.91
C SER A 307 -16.05 1.59 -51.11
N GLU A 308 -16.23 1.00 -49.92
CA GLU A 308 -15.41 -0.16 -49.50
C GLU A 308 -16.34 -1.36 -49.24
N GLU A 309 -16.93 -1.88 -50.32
CA GLU A 309 -17.41 -3.26 -50.39
C GLU A 309 -16.32 -4.16 -51.01
N GLU A 310 -15.07 -4.11 -50.54
CA GLU A 310 -14.10 -5.18 -50.81
C GLU A 310 -13.19 -5.38 -49.59
N THR A 311 -13.64 -6.26 -48.67
CA THR A 311 -12.84 -7.23 -47.88
C THR A 311 -13.68 -7.84 -46.73
N VAL A 312 -14.96 -8.16 -46.98
CA VAL A 312 -15.78 -8.96 -46.02
C VAL A 312 -15.43 -10.46 -46.09
N ASN A 313 -14.46 -10.87 -46.92
CA ASN A 313 -14.07 -12.28 -47.06
C ASN A 313 -12.96 -12.75 -46.11
N ASP A 314 -12.36 -11.87 -45.31
CA ASP A 314 -11.27 -12.27 -44.39
C ASP A 314 -11.72 -12.34 -42.91
N TYR A 315 -12.70 -11.54 -42.52
CA TYR A 315 -13.29 -11.62 -41.18
C TYR A 315 -14.07 -12.91 -40.93
N SER A 316 -14.61 -13.57 -41.98
CA SER A 316 -15.27 -14.87 -41.82
C SER A 316 -14.27 -16.00 -41.55
N LYS A 317 -13.08 -15.93 -42.15
CA LYS A 317 -11.98 -16.85 -41.86
C LYS A 317 -11.39 -16.61 -40.48
N LEU A 318 -11.15 -15.35 -40.11
CA LEU A 318 -10.66 -15.01 -38.77
C LEU A 318 -11.70 -15.37 -37.69
N ALA A 319 -13.00 -15.16 -37.95
CA ALA A 319 -14.07 -15.59 -37.04
C ALA A 319 -14.18 -17.13 -36.94
N ALA A 320 -13.99 -17.85 -38.05
CA ALA A 320 -13.96 -19.32 -38.04
C ALA A 320 -12.71 -19.87 -37.31
N GLU A 321 -11.56 -19.22 -37.46
CA GLU A 321 -10.31 -19.58 -36.80
C GLU A 321 -10.34 -19.25 -35.31
N LEU A 322 -10.95 -18.11 -34.93
CA LEU A 322 -11.24 -17.76 -33.53
C LEU A 322 -12.25 -18.73 -32.89
N GLN A 323 -13.31 -19.15 -33.61
CA GLN A 323 -14.24 -20.17 -33.11
C GLN A 323 -13.58 -21.55 -32.97
N GLN A 324 -12.66 -21.91 -33.87
CA GLN A 324 -11.91 -23.16 -33.76
C GLN A 324 -10.94 -23.14 -32.57
N LYS A 325 -10.26 -22.01 -32.31
CA LYS A 325 -9.45 -21.81 -31.09
C LYS A 325 -10.31 -21.81 -29.83
N LEU A 326 -11.50 -21.21 -29.85
CA LEU A 326 -12.39 -21.19 -28.69
C LEU A 326 -12.88 -22.60 -28.34
N ASN A 327 -13.23 -23.41 -29.35
CA ASN A 327 -13.67 -24.79 -29.11
C ASN A 327 -12.52 -25.70 -28.63
N GLY A 328 -11.29 -25.47 -29.09
CA GLY A 328 -10.10 -26.17 -28.57
C GLY A 328 -9.78 -25.83 -27.12
N TYR A 329 -10.09 -24.61 -26.66
CA TYR A 329 -9.90 -24.17 -25.29
C TYR A 329 -10.97 -24.71 -24.31
N VAL A 330 -12.09 -25.21 -24.83
CA VAL A 330 -13.20 -25.76 -24.01
C VAL A 330 -13.03 -27.27 -23.76
N ASP A 331 -12.28 -27.99 -24.59
CA ASP A 331 -12.02 -29.42 -24.40
C ASP A 331 -10.80 -29.73 -23.50
N GLU A 332 -9.95 -28.74 -23.18
CA GLU A 332 -8.80 -28.89 -22.26
C GLU A 332 -9.01 -28.17 -20.91
N LYS A 333 -10.27 -27.96 -20.52
CA LYS A 333 -10.61 -27.63 -19.14
C LYS A 333 -11.70 -28.56 -18.67
N GLU A 334 -11.27 -29.75 -18.27
CA GLU A 334 -12.10 -30.65 -17.49
C GLU A 334 -12.80 -29.87 -16.37
N THR A 335 -14.10 -30.08 -16.35
CA THR A 335 -15.10 -29.45 -15.52
C THR A 335 -14.79 -29.58 -14.03
N THR A 336 -14.22 -28.54 -13.43
CA THR A 336 -14.60 -28.16 -12.05
C THR A 336 -15.80 -27.23 -12.15
N THR A 337 -16.97 -27.82 -12.44
CA THR A 337 -18.23 -27.11 -12.19
C THR A 337 -18.31 -26.89 -10.69
N VAL A 338 -18.08 -25.64 -10.25
CA VAL A 338 -18.35 -25.20 -8.88
C VAL A 338 -19.87 -25.23 -8.69
N LYS A 339 -20.40 -26.44 -8.46
CA LYS A 339 -21.76 -26.66 -7.95
C LYS A 339 -21.76 -26.31 -6.48
N GLY A 340 -21.88 -25.03 -6.21
CA GLY A 340 -22.08 -24.53 -4.87
C GLY A 340 -22.12 -23.02 -4.91
N SER A 341 -23.32 -22.45 -4.89
CA SER A 341 -23.43 -21.05 -4.49
C SER A 341 -22.79 -20.93 -3.12
N PHE A 342 -21.94 -19.93 -2.89
CA PHE A 342 -21.33 -19.65 -1.59
C PHE A 342 -22.35 -19.63 -0.44
N ARG A 343 -23.62 -19.33 -0.76
CA ARG A 343 -24.76 -19.34 0.17
C ARG A 343 -25.19 -20.73 0.65
N GLU A 344 -24.80 -21.80 -0.05
CA GLU A 344 -25.09 -23.19 0.31
C GLU A 344 -23.95 -23.85 1.12
N SER A 345 -22.83 -23.17 1.33
CA SER A 345 -21.74 -23.73 2.11
C SER A 345 -22.10 -23.77 3.61
N SER A 346 -21.69 -24.85 4.28
CA SER A 346 -21.79 -24.97 5.74
C SER A 346 -21.03 -23.86 6.48
N THR A 347 -19.98 -23.30 5.86
CA THR A 347 -19.24 -22.16 6.38
C THR A 347 -20.08 -20.88 6.37
N TYR A 348 -20.83 -20.59 5.30
CA TYR A 348 -21.70 -19.42 5.22
C TYR A 348 -22.83 -19.46 6.26
N THR A 349 -23.47 -20.62 6.44
CA THR A 349 -24.51 -20.79 7.47
C THR A 349 -23.97 -20.66 8.89
N THR A 350 -22.74 -21.13 9.13
CA THR A 350 -22.07 -20.97 10.43
C THR A 350 -21.73 -19.51 10.72
N LEU A 351 -21.18 -18.80 9.74
CA LEU A 351 -20.86 -17.36 9.84
C LEU A 351 -22.12 -16.51 10.07
N LEU A 352 -23.21 -16.82 9.36
CA LEU A 352 -24.50 -16.16 9.57
C LEU A 352 -25.05 -16.42 10.99
N GLY A 353 -24.89 -17.63 11.52
CA GLY A 353 -25.25 -17.97 12.90
C GLY A 353 -24.47 -17.16 13.93
N ILE A 354 -23.15 -17.03 13.77
CA ILE A 354 -22.30 -16.20 14.63
C ILE A 354 -22.74 -14.74 14.60
N LEU A 355 -23.02 -14.21 13.41
CA LEU A 355 -23.44 -12.81 13.24
C LEU A 355 -24.76 -12.52 13.95
N VAL A 356 -25.74 -13.43 13.89
CA VAL A 356 -27.01 -13.28 14.62
C VAL A 356 -26.80 -13.24 16.14
N VAL A 357 -25.89 -14.07 16.68
CA VAL A 357 -25.56 -14.07 18.10
C VAL A 357 -24.90 -12.75 18.52
N LEU A 358 -23.95 -12.24 17.72
CA LEU A 358 -23.30 -10.96 17.99
C LEU A 358 -24.29 -9.79 18.01
N VAL A 359 -25.22 -9.75 17.05
CA VAL A 359 -26.28 -8.72 17.02
C VAL A 359 -27.18 -8.82 18.26
N PHE A 360 -27.50 -10.03 18.72
CA PHE A 360 -28.29 -10.21 19.94
C PHE A 360 -27.53 -9.72 21.19
N VAL A 361 -26.23 -10.03 21.31
CA VAL A 361 -25.38 -9.55 22.41
C VAL A 361 -25.32 -8.02 22.40
N ALA A 362 -25.11 -7.40 21.23
CA ALA A 362 -25.10 -5.95 21.08
C ALA A 362 -26.43 -5.31 21.50
N ALA A 363 -27.57 -5.93 21.14
CA ALA A 363 -28.90 -5.46 21.55
C ALA A 363 -29.11 -5.54 23.07
N VAL A 364 -28.67 -6.63 23.71
CA VAL A 364 -28.75 -6.80 25.17
C VAL A 364 -27.87 -5.78 25.90
N LEU A 365 -26.64 -5.56 25.42
CA LEU A 365 -25.74 -4.55 25.96
C LEU A 365 -26.32 -3.13 25.80
N SER A 366 -26.93 -2.84 24.65
CA SER A 366 -27.60 -1.56 24.39
C SER A 366 -28.77 -1.33 25.34
N LEU A 367 -29.59 -2.36 25.59
CA LEU A 367 -30.66 -2.33 26.58
C LEU A 367 -30.12 -2.13 28.01
N ALA A 368 -29.06 -2.84 28.38
CA ALA A 368 -28.43 -2.69 29.68
C ALA A 368 -27.90 -1.27 29.91
N LEU A 369 -27.26 -0.67 28.90
CA LEU A 369 -26.80 0.72 28.93
C LEU A 369 -27.95 1.74 29.04
N LEU A 370 -29.10 1.46 28.41
CA LEU A 370 -30.30 2.30 28.55
C LEU A 370 -30.89 2.25 29.96
N PHE A 371 -30.78 1.12 30.67
CA PHE A 371 -31.22 1.01 32.05
C PHE A 371 -30.24 1.59 33.07
N THR A 372 -28.93 1.54 32.82
CA THR A 372 -27.93 2.16 33.70
C THR A 372 -27.92 3.68 33.60
N LYS A 373 -28.26 4.26 32.44
CA LYS A 373 -28.32 5.72 32.25
C LYS A 373 -29.60 6.36 32.82
N ARG A 374 -30.58 5.58 33.26
CA ARG A 374 -31.89 6.06 33.78
C ARG A 374 -32.00 6.06 35.31
N ARG A 375 -30.89 5.92 36.03
CA ARG A 375 -30.84 5.91 37.50
C ARG A 375 -29.98 7.01 38.07
#